data_AF-A0AB39V3L3-F1
#
_entry.id   AF-A0AB39V3L3-F1
#
_cell.length_a   1.000
_cell.length_b   1.000
_cell.length_c   1.000
_cell.angle_alpha   90.00
_cell.angle_beta   90.00
_cell.angle_gamma   90.00
#
_symmetry.space_group_name_H-M   'P 1'
#
loop_
_entity.id
_entity.type
_entity.pdbx_description
1 polymer ?
#
loop_
_entity_poly.entity_id
_entity_poly.type
_entity_poly.pdbx_seq_one_letter_code
_entity_poly.pdbx_strand_id
1 'polypeptide(L)' 'MNKICENYKNSLYSGLSKIGKCLSSEKRIEILDLLVQGAKTVESISNETGMSIANTSRHL' A
#
# COMPACT_ATOMS: atom_id res chain seq x y z
N MET A 1 -23.25 -6.39 25.52
CA MET A 1 -23.40 -5.36 24.47
C MET A 1 -22.11 -4.53 24.30
N ASN A 2 -21.60 -3.86 25.34
CA ASN A 2 -20.38 -3.03 25.23
C ASN A 2 -19.14 -3.72 24.64
N LYS A 3 -18.89 -5.00 24.98
CA LYS A 3 -17.71 -5.73 24.49
C LYS A 3 -17.76 -6.06 22.99
N ILE A 4 -18.97 -6.20 22.42
CA ILE A 4 -19.16 -6.43 20.97
C ILE A 4 -18.81 -5.16 20.20
N CYS A 5 -19.31 -4.01 20.65
CA CYS A 5 -19.01 -2.71 20.05
C CYS A 5 -17.51 -2.37 20.11
N GLU A 6 -16.84 -2.62 21.25
CA GLU A 6 -15.39 -2.41 21.37
C GLU A 6 -14.58 -3.32 20.44
N ASN A 7 -14.94 -4.60 20.34
CA ASN A 7 -14.26 -5.51 19.42
C ASN A 7 -14.43 -5.08 17.95
N TYR A 8 -15.64 -4.63 17.57
CA TYR A 8 -15.90 -4.11 16.23
C TYR A 8 -15.04 -2.87 15.94
N LYS A 9 -15.02 -1.90 16.86
CA LYS A 9 -14.22 -0.67 16.75
C LYS A 9 -12.72 -0.98 16.62
N ASN A 10 -12.19 -1.89 17.43
CA ASN A 10 -10.79 -2.30 17.34
C ASN A 10 -10.46 -3.01 16.02
N SER A 11 -11.38 -3.83 15.50
CA SER A 11 -11.21 -4.46 14.20
C SER A 11 -11.18 -3.43 13.07
N LEU A 12 -12.09 -2.44 13.11
CA LEU A 12 -12.11 -1.33 12.16
C LEU A 12 -10.81 -0.53 12.20
N TYR A 13 -10.33 -0.16 13.39
CA TYR A 13 -9.08 0.58 13.55
C TYR A 13 -7.86 -0.24 13.13
N SER A 14 -7.86 -1.54 13.36
CA SER A 14 -6.81 -2.43 12.84
C SER A 14 -6.78 -2.45 11.32
N GLY A 15 -7.94 -2.50 10.66
CA GLY A 15 -8.06 -2.39 9.20
C GLY A 15 -7.54 -1.05 8.67
N LEU A 16 -8.00 0.06 9.26
CA LEU A 16 -7.55 1.40 8.89
C LEU A 16 -6.05 1.60 9.11
N SER A 17 -5.50 1.07 10.19
CA SER A 17 -4.06 1.13 10.49
C SER A 17 -3.24 0.39 9.44
N LYS A 18 -3.70 -0.78 8.96
CA LYS A 18 -3.03 -1.50 7.86
C LYS A 18 -3.03 -0.70 6.57
N ILE A 19 -4.15 -0.08 6.21
CA ILE A 19 -4.26 0.79 5.03
C ILE A 19 -3.31 1.99 5.18
N GLY A 20 -3.35 2.67 6.33
CA GLY A 20 -2.47 3.81 6.62
C GLY A 20 -0.99 3.44 6.52
N LYS A 21 -0.60 2.27 7.07
CA LYS A 21 0.77 1.77 6.96
C LYS A 21 1.18 1.50 5.51
N CYS A 22 0.29 0.99 4.66
CA CYS A 22 0.57 0.83 3.24
C CYS A 22 0.75 2.19 2.55
N LEU A 23 -0.09 3.17 2.84
CA LEU A 23 -0.02 4.50 2.21
C LEU A 23 1.10 5.40 2.76
N SER A 24 1.69 5.09 3.92
CA SER A 24 2.73 5.91 4.54
C SER A 24 4.14 5.75 3.93
N SER A 25 4.26 5.23 2.71
CA SER A 25 5.53 5.09 2.00
C SER A 25 5.47 5.89 0.72
N GLU A 26 6.38 6.87 0.59
CA GLU A 26 6.50 7.71 -0.60
C GLU A 26 6.61 6.85 -1.88
N LYS A 27 7.42 5.79 -1.86
CA LYS A 27 7.57 4.87 -2.99
C LYS A 27 6.31 4.07 -3.31
N ARG A 28 5.49 3.68 -2.33
CA ARG A 28 4.21 3.01 -2.62
C ARG A 28 3.16 3.96 -3.17
N ILE A 29 3.19 5.24 -2.79
CA ILE A 29 2.34 6.27 -3.40
C ILE A 29 2.75 6.49 -4.87
N GLU A 30 4.04 6.55 -5.16
CA GLU A 30 4.56 6.65 -6.52
C GLU A 30 4.14 5.45 -7.38
N ILE A 31 4.28 4.22 -6.86
CA ILE A 31 3.78 3.00 -7.53
C ILE A 31 2.27 3.07 -7.79
N LEU A 32 1.49 3.52 -6.80
CA LEU A 32 0.03 3.62 -6.92
C LEU A 32 -0.37 4.61 -8.01
N ASP A 33 0.29 5.78 -8.08
CA ASP A 33 0.07 6.77 -9.14
C ASP A 33 0.32 6.17 -10.53
N LEU A 34 1.41 5.42 -10.69
CA LEU A 34 1.74 4.72 -11.93
C LEU A 34 0.69 3.66 -12.31
N LEU A 35 0.19 2.89 -11.34
CA LEU A 35 -0.79 1.83 -11.59
C LEU A 35 -2.21 2.35 -11.88
N VAL A 36 -2.57 3.51 -11.35
CA VAL A 36 -3.85 4.18 -11.66
C VAL A 36 -3.93 4.58 -13.14
N GLN A 37 -2.78 4.82 -13.79
CA GLN A 37 -2.70 5.14 -15.21
C GLN A 37 -2.86 3.92 -16.13
N GLY A 38 -2.75 2.70 -15.58
CA GLY A 38 -2.92 1.46 -16.32
C GLY A 38 -2.03 0.33 -15.80
N ALA A 39 -2.24 -0.88 -16.34
CA ALA A 39 -1.40 -2.03 -16.02
C ALA A 39 0.05 -1.81 -16.49
N LYS A 40 1.01 -2.08 -15.60
CA LYS A 40 2.45 -1.96 -15.86
C LYS A 40 3.19 -3.19 -15.36
N THR A 41 4.31 -3.51 -15.98
CA THR A 41 5.22 -4.56 -15.48
C THR A 41 6.07 -4.03 -14.33
N VAL A 42 6.64 -4.93 -13.52
CA VAL A 42 7.54 -4.54 -12.42
C VAL A 42 8.77 -3.81 -12.96
N GLU A 43 9.27 -4.21 -14.13
CA GLU A 43 10.40 -3.56 -14.80
C GLU A 43 10.07 -2.11 -15.17
N SER A 44 8.89 -1.85 -15.75
CA SER A 44 8.45 -0.49 -16.08
C SER A 44 8.38 0.40 -14.83
N ILE A 45 7.75 -0.11 -13.77
CA ILE A 45 7.63 0.61 -12.49
C ILE A 45 9.01 0.87 -11.89
N SER A 46 9.91 -0.11 -11.93
CA SER A 46 11.27 0.04 -11.41
C SER A 46 12.06 1.13 -12.15
N ASN A 47 11.92 1.20 -13.47
CA ASN A 47 12.54 2.22 -14.31
C ASN A 47 11.95 3.61 -14.05
N GLU A 48 10.63 3.73 -13.96
CA GLU A 48 9.93 5.01 -13.74
C GLU A 48 10.18 5.57 -12.32
N THR A 49 10.32 4.70 -11.31
CA THR A 49 10.53 5.10 -9.90
C THR A 49 12.01 5.20 -9.48
N GLY A 50 12.94 4.84 -10.37
CA GLY A 50 14.38 4.79 -10.10
C GLY A 50 14.80 3.72 -9.06
N MET A 51 13.96 2.71 -8.83
CA MET A 51 14.22 1.62 -7.89
C MET A 51 14.80 0.39 -8.60
N SER A 52 15.48 -0.49 -7.87
CA SER A 52 15.79 -1.81 -8.40
C SER A 52 14.51 -2.65 -8.53
N ILE A 53 14.50 -3.64 -9.44
CA ILE A 53 13.41 -4.61 -9.58
C ILE A 53 13.11 -5.27 -8.22
N ALA A 54 14.15 -5.72 -7.50
CA ALA A 54 13.99 -6.36 -6.20
C ALA A 54 13.36 -5.44 -5.13
N ASN A 55 13.71 -4.14 -5.13
CA ASN A 55 13.10 -3.19 -4.19
C ASN A 55 11.66 -2.85 -4.61
N THR A 56 11.39 -2.74 -5.91
CA THR A 56 10.05 -2.54 -6.46
C THR A 56 9.12 -3.70 -6.05
N SER A 57 9.56 -4.95 -6.24
CA SER A 57 8.82 -6.15 -5.83
C SER A 57 8.58 -6.26 -4.31
N ARG A 58 9.39 -5.58 -3.48
CA ARG A 58 9.19 -5.53 -2.03
C ARG A 58 8.12 -4.50 -1.63
N HIS A 59 7.94 -3.46 -2.44
CA HIS A 59 6.95 -2.42 -2.22
C HIS A 59 5.56 -2.79 -2.74
N LEU A 60 5.50 -3.62 -3.79
CA LEU A 60 4.29 -4.29 -4.29
C LEU A 60 3.83 -5.38 -3.31
#